data_AF-A0A6F9B0T5-F1
#
_entry.id   AF-A0A6F9B0T5-F1
#
_cell.length_a   1.000
_cell.length_b   1.000
_cell.length_c   1.000
_cell.angle_alpha   90.00
_cell.angle_beta   90.00
_cell.angle_gamma   90.00
#
_symmetry.space_group_name_H-M   'P 1'
#
loop_
_entity.id
_entity.type
_entity.pdbx_description
1 polymer ?
#
loop_
_entity_poly.entity_id
_entity_poly.type
_entity_poly.pdbx_seq_one_letter_code
_entity_poly.pdbx_strand_id
1 'polypeptide(L)'
;NDKSMSSLEYMKKECFASQTLSSASLKGTFTKIQNSRHKKRVAPKTQEETDIDCDICRFSCECKLISPCLSNNRTVCCILTACLLSFLALLGSVSVDLSSNLDLLRATEAAFEELTSCRTMAILQLIDELQNTRSLCKWYRSNETRQEKLCTDMEGHRNSQGHPCSAELVGFCQNLREDFTKFLNTTWGAEDNNNKPVFSLTIVRLLDIWGDIEQDISQVKQFSDWKDVLSLRLIVTFLELNHQLSELPSIGTQADFHEKWIHALSRLAFAQLLLETLQDCWVENIHLKLNLTNSLKVDAYVFDSAPWQIPASDMVGTMAILTGSQTGFQALRDAQACLLARAVPALKLRSRAVFLLLSMRIALLTLACLIYPLVLMSFKQMTAWIQNYARSLRERTEDLKRQRQLAEDLLHQMLPKSVAKQLRQQKYVEAESYEK
;
A
#
# COMPACT_ATOMS: atom_id res chain seq x y z
N ASN A 1 -48.43 41.78 -3.88
CA ASN A 1 -48.40 41.30 -5.27
C ASN A 1 -47.46 40.11 -5.32
N ASP A 2 -47.88 38.96 -4.79
CA ASP A 2 -48.70 37.93 -5.47
C ASP A 2 -47.82 37.05 -6.37
N LYS A 3 -47.56 35.81 -5.93
CA LYS A 3 -48.19 34.55 -6.40
C LYS A 3 -47.72 34.17 -7.82
N SER A 4 -46.79 33.24 -7.96
CA SER A 4 -46.97 31.77 -7.97
C SER A 4 -47.53 31.20 -9.29
N MET A 5 -46.76 30.24 -9.85
CA MET A 5 -47.19 29.12 -10.70
C MET A 5 -47.77 29.47 -12.07
N SER A 6 -47.59 28.73 -13.15
CA SER A 6 -47.04 27.40 -13.51
C SER A 6 -47.24 27.34 -15.05
N SER A 7 -46.52 26.59 -15.88
CA SER A 7 -46.53 25.13 -16.04
C SER A 7 -45.84 24.87 -17.40
N LEU A 8 -44.93 23.87 -17.51
CA LEU A 8 -45.20 22.54 -18.09
C LEU A 8 -45.33 22.61 -19.63
N GLU A 9 -44.53 21.95 -20.47
CA GLU A 9 -44.36 20.48 -20.63
C GLU A 9 -43.02 20.23 -21.39
N TYR A 10 -42.24 19.19 -21.11
CA TYR A 10 -42.54 17.82 -21.54
C TYR A 10 -41.84 16.77 -20.65
N MET A 11 -42.62 15.85 -20.09
CA MET A 11 -42.20 14.58 -19.48
C MET A 11 -42.40 13.41 -20.45
N LYS A 12 -41.43 12.48 -20.52
CA LYS A 12 -41.55 11.00 -20.58
C LYS A 12 -40.22 10.44 -21.10
N LYS A 13 -39.56 9.41 -20.54
CA LYS A 13 -39.99 8.21 -19.81
C LYS A 13 -38.79 7.68 -18.99
N GLU A 14 -39.06 7.14 -17.81
CA GLU A 14 -38.15 6.24 -17.09
C GLU A 14 -38.30 4.77 -17.55
N CYS A 15 -37.29 3.99 -17.17
CA CYS A 15 -37.22 2.52 -17.03
C CYS A 15 -37.03 1.66 -18.30
N PHE A 16 -35.87 1.01 -18.40
CA PHE A 16 -35.70 -0.46 -18.42
C PHE A 16 -34.20 -0.88 -18.44
N ALA A 17 -33.86 -1.84 -17.57
CA ALA A 17 -32.87 -2.95 -17.67
C ALA A 17 -31.40 -2.64 -18.08
N SER A 18 -30.35 -2.94 -17.32
CA SER A 18 -29.98 -4.18 -16.58
C SER A 18 -30.08 -5.47 -17.42
N GLN A 19 -29.03 -5.78 -18.18
CA GLN A 19 -28.62 -7.10 -18.68
C GLN A 19 -27.16 -6.97 -19.15
N THR A 20 -26.23 -7.93 -19.04
CA THR A 20 -26.16 -9.33 -18.58
C THR A 20 -24.66 -9.65 -18.55
N LEU A 21 -24.15 -10.36 -17.55
CA LEU A 21 -23.85 -11.78 -17.71
C LEU A 21 -24.27 -12.51 -16.44
N SER A 22 -25.37 -13.25 -16.59
CA SER A 22 -25.87 -14.24 -15.66
C SER A 22 -25.40 -15.60 -16.16
N SER A 23 -24.86 -16.43 -15.28
CA SER A 23 -24.94 -17.88 -15.44
C SER A 23 -25.66 -18.43 -14.23
N ALA A 24 -26.77 -19.08 -14.52
CA ALA A 24 -27.80 -19.47 -13.59
C ALA A 24 -27.50 -20.83 -12.92
N SER A 25 -28.06 -20.98 -11.72
CA SER A 25 -28.92 -22.11 -11.33
C SER A 25 -28.32 -23.52 -11.36
N LEU A 26 -28.00 -24.05 -10.17
CA LEU A 26 -28.06 -25.47 -9.86
C LEU A 26 -28.87 -25.67 -8.57
N LYS A 27 -30.20 -25.61 -8.71
CA LYS A 27 -31.17 -26.11 -7.75
C LYS A 27 -31.97 -27.20 -8.44
N GLY A 28 -31.63 -28.45 -8.17
CA GLY A 28 -32.39 -29.59 -8.69
C GLY A 28 -31.64 -30.91 -8.58
N THR A 29 -31.70 -31.58 -7.43
CA THR A 29 -31.92 -33.04 -7.31
C THR A 29 -32.26 -33.37 -5.84
N PHE A 30 -33.50 -33.08 -5.41
CA PHE A 30 -34.06 -33.64 -4.18
C PHE A 30 -35.56 -33.91 -4.39
N THR A 31 -35.85 -34.82 -5.31
CA THR A 31 -37.18 -35.44 -5.47
C THR A 31 -37.02 -36.87 -5.98
N LYS A 32 -36.57 -37.77 -5.10
CA LYS A 32 -36.92 -39.19 -5.22
C LYS A 32 -36.78 -39.85 -3.86
N ILE A 33 -37.77 -40.69 -3.54
CA ILE A 33 -37.87 -41.54 -2.35
C ILE A 33 -38.49 -40.84 -1.13
N GLN A 34 -39.70 -40.31 -1.32
CA GLN A 34 -40.72 -40.32 -0.27
C GLN A 34 -41.90 -41.14 -0.82
N ASN A 35 -41.84 -42.46 -0.63
CA ASN A 35 -42.99 -43.34 -0.78
C ASN A 35 -42.67 -44.68 -0.08
N SER A 36 -43.03 -44.77 1.21
CA SER A 36 -43.66 -45.94 1.84
C SER A 36 -43.58 -45.84 3.37
N ARG A 37 -44.47 -45.06 3.98
CA ARG A 37 -44.96 -45.40 5.33
C ARG A 37 -46.29 -46.11 5.15
N HIS A 38 -46.26 -47.43 5.19
CA HIS A 38 -47.42 -48.24 5.53
C HIS A 38 -47.08 -49.20 6.67
N LYS A 39 -48.03 -49.24 7.60
CA LYS A 39 -48.07 -49.93 8.88
C LYS A 39 -47.66 -51.41 8.79
N LYS A 40 -46.93 -51.90 9.79
CA LYS A 40 -47.35 -53.08 10.58
C LYS A 40 -46.66 -53.10 11.95
N ARG A 41 -47.49 -53.10 13.00
CA ARG A 41 -47.14 -53.47 14.38
C ARG A 41 -46.97 -54.99 14.44
N VAL A 42 -45.94 -55.51 15.11
CA VAL A 42 -45.97 -56.65 16.05
C VAL A 42 -44.73 -56.54 16.97
N ALA A 43 -44.90 -56.78 18.28
CA ALA A 43 -43.87 -56.74 19.33
C ALA A 43 -43.17 -58.13 19.53
N PRO A 44 -42.46 -58.39 20.63
CA PRO A 44 -41.08 -58.02 20.96
C PRO A 44 -40.15 -59.25 21.06
N LYS A 45 -38.82 -59.07 21.06
CA LYS A 45 -37.86 -60.00 21.70
C LYS A 45 -36.46 -59.40 21.89
N THR A 46 -35.76 -60.04 22.81
CA THR A 46 -34.67 -59.66 23.73
C THR A 46 -33.26 -59.62 23.13
N GLN A 47 -32.37 -58.83 23.76
CA GLN A 47 -30.89 -58.99 23.91
C GLN A 47 -30.01 -59.20 22.66
N GLU A 48 -29.06 -58.29 22.41
CA GLU A 48 -27.63 -58.49 22.73
C GLU A 48 -26.78 -57.27 22.30
N GLU A 49 -25.72 -57.02 23.07
CA GLU A 49 -24.68 -56.01 22.85
C GLU A 49 -23.96 -56.20 21.51
N THR A 50 -23.53 -55.09 20.90
CA THR A 50 -22.14 -54.95 20.41
C THR A 50 -21.90 -53.53 19.91
N ASP A 51 -20.88 -52.90 20.50
CA ASP A 51 -20.20 -51.69 20.04
C ASP A 51 -19.84 -51.80 18.55
N ILE A 52 -20.17 -50.75 17.78
CA ILE A 52 -19.49 -50.47 16.52
C ILE A 52 -18.90 -49.07 16.65
N ASP A 53 -17.63 -49.07 17.06
CA ASP A 53 -16.72 -47.93 17.10
C ASP A 53 -16.62 -47.29 15.71
N CYS A 54 -16.74 -45.96 15.67
CA CYS A 54 -16.67 -45.16 14.46
C CYS A 54 -15.22 -44.71 14.23
N ASP A 55 -14.45 -45.54 13.54
CA ASP A 55 -13.01 -45.38 13.26
C ASP A 55 -12.73 -44.40 12.09
N ILE A 56 -13.20 -43.13 12.18
CA ILE A 56 -12.94 -42.09 11.14
C ILE A 56 -12.35 -40.79 11.73
N CYS A 57 -11.60 -40.85 12.83
CA CYS A 57 -10.92 -39.66 13.38
C CYS A 57 -9.50 -39.95 13.89
N ARG A 58 -8.71 -40.72 13.14
CA ARG A 58 -7.29 -41.00 13.45
C ARG A 58 -6.35 -40.39 12.40
N PHE A 59 -6.37 -39.07 12.27
CA PHE A 59 -5.21 -38.34 11.72
C PHE A 59 -4.51 -37.62 12.87
N SER A 60 -3.46 -38.28 13.37
CA SER A 60 -2.52 -37.77 14.34
C SER A 60 -1.75 -36.58 13.76
N CYS A 61 -1.93 -35.40 14.34
CA CYS A 61 -0.98 -34.31 14.20
C CYS A 61 -0.09 -34.33 15.45
N GLU A 62 1.12 -34.86 15.33
CA GLU A 62 2.16 -34.78 16.37
C GLU A 62 2.73 -33.36 16.43
N CYS A 63 1.99 -32.43 17.04
CA CYS A 63 2.57 -31.17 17.52
C CYS A 63 3.02 -31.37 18.98
N LYS A 64 4.25 -31.85 19.15
CA LYS A 64 4.86 -32.17 20.45
C LYS A 64 5.50 -30.99 21.18
N LEU A 65 5.30 -29.74 20.72
CA LEU A 65 6.11 -28.61 21.22
C LEU A 65 5.45 -27.67 22.23
N ILE A 66 4.17 -27.79 22.59
CA ILE A 66 3.56 -26.89 23.60
C ILE A 66 2.60 -27.65 24.54
N SER A 67 3.07 -27.89 25.76
CA SER A 67 2.34 -28.23 26.99
C SER A 67 1.92 -29.70 27.26
N PRO A 68 2.22 -30.25 28.46
CA PRO A 68 1.69 -31.53 28.91
C PRO A 68 0.30 -31.32 29.53
N CYS A 69 -0.77 -31.69 28.84
CA CYS A 69 -2.12 -31.64 29.42
C CYS A 69 -2.70 -33.04 29.61
N LEU A 70 -2.79 -33.43 30.89
CA LEU A 70 -3.42 -34.64 31.41
C LEU A 70 -4.88 -34.80 30.90
N SER A 71 -5.07 -35.82 30.06
CA SER A 71 -6.17 -36.79 29.95
C SER A 71 -7.67 -36.41 30.04
N ASN A 72 -8.13 -35.18 30.32
CA ASN A 72 -9.57 -34.99 30.59
C ASN A 72 -10.33 -33.94 29.75
N ASN A 73 -9.74 -33.35 28.70
CA ASN A 73 -10.45 -32.37 27.86
C ASN A 73 -9.90 -32.26 26.42
N ARG A 74 -9.95 -33.36 25.66
CA ARG A 74 -9.57 -33.36 24.23
C ARG A 74 -10.34 -32.30 23.42
N THR A 75 -11.65 -32.14 23.67
CA THR A 75 -12.51 -31.19 22.94
C THR A 75 -12.14 -29.74 23.18
N VAL A 76 -11.89 -29.33 24.43
CA VAL A 76 -11.46 -27.96 24.77
C VAL A 76 -10.11 -27.65 24.15
N CYS A 77 -9.18 -28.61 24.16
CA CYS A 77 -7.87 -28.45 23.54
C CYS A 77 -7.99 -28.29 22.01
N CYS A 78 -8.82 -29.12 21.35
CA CYS A 78 -9.08 -28.99 19.91
C CYS A 78 -9.68 -27.63 19.55
N ILE A 79 -10.65 -27.13 20.31
CA ILE A 79 -11.26 -25.81 20.09
C ILE A 79 -10.21 -24.71 20.26
N LEU A 80 -9.39 -24.77 21.31
CA LEU A 80 -8.32 -23.80 21.55
C LEU A 80 -7.32 -23.79 20.38
N THR A 81 -6.88 -24.98 19.93
CA THR A 81 -5.94 -25.09 18.80
C THR A 81 -6.53 -24.58 17.50
N ALA A 82 -7.80 -24.85 17.23
CA ALA A 82 -8.49 -24.33 16.05
C ALA A 82 -8.57 -22.80 16.10
N CYS A 83 -8.95 -22.22 17.24
CA CYS A 83 -8.96 -20.78 17.43
C CYS A 83 -7.56 -20.16 17.25
N LEU A 84 -6.50 -20.81 17.73
CA LEU A 84 -5.12 -20.31 17.60
C LEU A 84 -4.66 -20.34 16.14
N LEU A 85 -4.98 -21.41 15.41
CA LEU A 85 -4.67 -21.52 13.98
C LEU A 85 -5.42 -20.47 13.16
N SER A 86 -6.71 -20.23 13.44
CA SER A 86 -7.47 -19.17 12.78
C SER A 86 -6.89 -17.78 13.06
N PHE A 87 -6.45 -17.53 14.29
CA PHE A 87 -5.81 -16.27 14.67
C PHE A 87 -4.46 -16.09 13.95
N LEU A 88 -3.62 -17.11 13.91
CA LEU A 88 -2.34 -17.08 13.18
C LEU A 88 -2.54 -16.86 11.66
N ALA A 89 -3.56 -17.48 11.06
CA ALA A 89 -3.89 -17.28 9.66
C ALA A 89 -4.34 -15.82 9.38
N LEU A 90 -5.15 -15.25 10.26
CA LEU A 90 -5.54 -13.83 10.19
C LEU A 90 -4.34 -12.90 10.33
N LEU A 91 -3.45 -13.17 11.30
CA LEU A 91 -2.21 -12.40 11.47
C LEU A 91 -1.32 -12.49 10.23
N GLY A 92 -1.18 -13.68 9.64
CA GLY A 92 -0.40 -13.89 8.42
C GLY A 92 -0.93 -13.05 7.26
N SER A 93 -2.25 -13.10 7.00
CA SER A 93 -2.89 -12.31 5.96
C SER A 93 -2.70 -10.81 6.15
N VAL A 94 -2.95 -10.30 7.36
CA VAL A 94 -2.80 -8.87 7.67
C VAL A 94 -1.33 -8.44 7.62
N SER A 95 -0.39 -9.29 8.01
CA SER A 95 1.04 -8.97 7.97
C SER A 95 1.58 -8.75 6.56
N VAL A 96 1.13 -9.57 5.59
CA VAL A 96 1.52 -9.43 4.17
C VAL A 96 0.95 -8.14 3.59
N ASP A 97 -0.31 -7.83 3.90
CA ASP A 97 -0.95 -6.58 3.48
C ASP A 97 -0.32 -5.36 4.17
N LEU A 98 0.10 -5.48 5.43
CA LEU A 98 0.82 -4.41 6.12
C LEU A 98 2.19 -4.17 5.49
N SER A 99 2.94 -5.23 5.15
CA SER A 99 4.25 -5.09 4.53
C SER A 99 4.18 -4.38 3.19
N SER A 100 3.22 -4.73 2.33
CA SER A 100 3.08 -4.07 1.02
C SER A 100 2.71 -2.59 1.16
N ASN A 101 1.85 -2.24 2.11
CA ASN A 101 1.50 -0.84 2.38
C ASN A 101 2.66 -0.07 3.02
N LEU A 102 3.49 -0.70 3.85
CA LEU A 102 4.70 -0.10 4.40
C LEU A 102 5.75 0.15 3.31
N ASP A 103 5.92 -0.79 2.38
CA ASP A 103 6.82 -0.60 1.24
C ASP A 103 6.33 0.52 0.32
N LEU A 104 5.02 0.59 0.07
CA LEU A 104 4.41 1.72 -0.63
C LEU A 104 4.65 3.04 0.10
N LEU A 105 4.46 3.09 1.43
CA LEU A 105 4.72 4.29 2.23
C LEU A 105 6.18 4.73 2.10
N ARG A 106 7.14 3.81 2.30
CA ARG A 106 8.57 4.11 2.18
C ARG A 106 8.91 4.63 0.79
N ALA A 107 8.33 4.04 -0.26
CA ALA A 107 8.57 4.51 -1.62
C ALA A 107 7.98 5.92 -1.86
N THR A 108 6.77 6.21 -1.35
CA THR A 108 6.17 7.55 -1.45
C THR A 108 6.96 8.60 -0.68
N GLU A 109 7.46 8.23 0.50
CA GLU A 109 8.28 9.10 1.34
C GLU A 109 9.63 9.35 0.69
N ALA A 110 10.28 8.31 0.15
CA ALA A 110 11.52 8.46 -0.61
C ALA A 110 11.32 9.37 -1.84
N ALA A 111 10.21 9.25 -2.57
CA ALA A 111 9.94 10.10 -3.75
C ALA A 111 9.77 11.56 -3.35
N PHE A 112 9.03 11.77 -2.25
CA PHE A 112 8.82 13.09 -1.67
C PHE A 112 10.12 13.69 -1.12
N GLU A 113 10.93 12.92 -0.39
CA GLU A 113 12.23 13.35 0.11
C GLU A 113 13.19 13.68 -1.05
N GLU A 114 13.22 12.87 -2.11
CA GLU A 114 14.07 13.13 -3.27
C GLU A 114 13.73 14.48 -3.93
N LEU A 115 12.44 14.81 -4.09
CA LEU A 115 11.99 16.08 -4.68
C LEU A 115 12.20 17.30 -3.76
N THR A 116 12.16 17.09 -2.45
CA THR A 116 12.21 18.17 -1.45
C THR A 116 13.53 18.26 -0.71
N SER A 117 14.49 17.39 -1.04
CA SER A 117 15.80 17.38 -0.41
C SER A 117 16.55 18.67 -0.69
N CYS A 118 17.32 19.11 0.29
CA CYS A 118 18.20 20.26 0.15
C CYS A 118 19.22 20.03 -0.97
N ARG A 119 19.66 18.77 -1.15
CA ARG A 119 20.51 18.34 -2.26
C ARG A 119 19.87 18.61 -3.63
N THR A 120 18.65 18.14 -3.87
CA THR A 120 17.96 18.35 -5.14
C THR A 120 17.76 19.83 -5.41
N MET A 121 17.33 20.59 -4.40
CA MET A 121 17.16 22.03 -4.54
C MET A 121 18.49 22.73 -4.89
N ALA A 122 19.60 22.32 -4.27
CA ALA A 122 20.93 22.87 -4.55
C ALA A 122 21.42 22.51 -5.96
N ILE A 123 21.20 21.28 -6.40
CA ILE A 123 21.54 20.86 -7.77
C ILE A 123 20.71 21.66 -8.78
N LEU A 124 19.41 21.80 -8.58
CA LEU A 124 18.54 22.57 -9.48
C LEU A 124 18.93 24.05 -9.53
N GLN A 125 19.21 24.68 -8.39
CA GLN A 125 19.69 26.07 -8.35
C GLN A 125 21.05 26.22 -9.04
N LEU A 126 21.98 25.29 -8.83
CA LEU A 126 23.29 25.31 -9.47
C LEU A 126 23.16 25.15 -10.99
N ILE A 127 22.30 24.23 -11.45
CA ILE A 127 22.03 24.05 -12.89
C ILE A 127 21.42 25.34 -13.46
N ASP A 128 20.45 25.95 -12.77
CA ASP A 128 19.84 27.21 -13.20
C ASP A 128 20.86 28.35 -13.30
N GLU A 129 21.73 28.49 -12.30
CA GLU A 129 22.79 29.50 -12.31
C GLU A 129 23.82 29.22 -13.40
N LEU A 130 24.22 27.96 -13.62
CA LEU A 130 25.13 27.57 -14.70
C LEU A 130 24.51 27.86 -16.07
N GLN A 131 23.23 27.56 -16.27
CA GLN A 131 22.50 27.85 -17.51
C GLN A 131 22.36 29.36 -17.74
N ASN A 132 22.05 30.14 -16.69
CA ASN A 132 21.94 31.60 -16.79
C ASN A 132 23.31 32.26 -17.03
N THR A 133 24.36 31.82 -16.35
CA THR A 133 25.72 32.37 -16.52
C THR A 133 26.34 32.01 -17.86
N ARG A 134 26.00 30.84 -18.40
CA ARG A 134 26.35 30.41 -19.76
C ARG A 134 25.87 31.40 -20.82
N SER A 135 24.66 31.94 -20.68
CA SER A 135 24.14 32.99 -21.58
C SER A 135 24.94 34.32 -21.55
N LEU A 136 25.67 34.57 -20.46
CA LEU A 136 26.39 35.83 -20.23
C LEU A 136 27.89 35.78 -20.57
N CYS A 137 28.42 34.64 -21.05
CA CYS A 137 29.81 34.42 -21.52
C CYS A 137 30.95 34.89 -20.59
N LYS A 138 30.68 35.32 -19.35
CA LYS A 138 31.70 35.76 -18.37
C LYS A 138 31.82 34.78 -17.22
N TRP A 139 32.58 33.73 -17.46
CA TRP A 139 32.99 32.80 -16.41
C TRP A 139 34.49 32.97 -16.19
N TYR A 140 34.83 34.03 -15.48
CA TYR A 140 36.22 34.35 -15.18
C TYR A 140 36.52 34.01 -13.73
N ARG A 141 37.36 32.98 -13.54
CA ARG A 141 38.32 32.76 -12.44
C ARG A 141 37.91 33.13 -11.00
N SER A 142 36.63 33.04 -10.67
CA SER A 142 36.04 33.34 -9.36
C SER A 142 35.41 32.07 -8.74
N ASN A 143 36.03 30.92 -8.98
CA ASN A 143 35.43 29.62 -8.73
C ASN A 143 35.31 29.28 -7.24
N GLU A 144 36.26 29.74 -6.40
CA GLU A 144 36.20 29.48 -4.97
C GLU A 144 35.06 30.26 -4.30
N THR A 145 34.83 31.51 -4.69
CA THR A 145 33.82 32.36 -4.04
C THR A 145 32.39 32.08 -4.47
N ARG A 146 32.13 31.58 -5.69
CA ARG A 146 30.76 31.28 -6.15
C ARG A 146 30.20 29.97 -5.61
N GLN A 147 31.01 28.91 -5.57
CA GLN A 147 30.60 27.63 -4.97
C GLN A 147 30.37 27.78 -3.46
N GLU A 148 31.23 28.57 -2.80
CA GLU A 148 31.09 28.90 -1.38
C GLU A 148 29.87 29.79 -1.12
N LYS A 149 29.58 30.72 -2.03
CA LYS A 149 28.37 31.56 -1.97
C LYS A 149 27.07 30.78 -2.19
N LEU A 150 27.05 29.76 -3.06
CA LEU A 150 25.87 28.93 -3.27
C LEU A 150 25.53 28.08 -2.03
N CYS A 151 26.56 27.53 -1.37
CA CYS A 151 26.37 26.76 -0.14
C CYS A 151 25.98 27.65 1.07
N THR A 152 26.28 28.95 1.03
CA THR A 152 25.88 29.92 2.07
C THR A 152 24.54 30.61 1.77
N ASP A 153 24.19 30.90 0.51
CA ASP A 153 22.88 31.45 0.12
C ASP A 153 21.71 30.47 0.41
N MET A 154 22.03 29.18 0.58
CA MET A 154 21.08 28.13 0.99
C MET A 154 20.72 28.12 2.48
N GLU A 155 21.31 28.98 3.32
CA GLU A 155 21.00 29.07 4.76
C GLU A 155 19.53 29.43 5.05
N GLY A 156 18.81 30.04 4.09
CA GLY A 156 17.38 30.35 4.20
C GLY A 156 16.44 29.21 3.82
N HIS A 157 16.93 28.15 3.18
CA HIS A 157 16.09 27.05 2.69
C HIS A 157 15.84 26.00 3.78
N ARG A 158 14.62 25.47 3.80
CA ARG A 158 14.19 24.41 4.72
C ARG A 158 13.83 23.17 3.93
N ASN A 159 14.22 22.01 4.46
CA ASN A 159 13.78 20.73 3.93
C ASN A 159 12.28 20.50 4.20
N SER A 160 11.75 19.38 3.70
CA SER A 160 10.35 18.99 3.87
C SER A 160 9.85 18.88 5.32
N GLN A 161 10.78 18.70 6.26
CA GLN A 161 10.55 18.58 7.69
C GLN A 161 10.67 19.94 8.41
N GLY A 162 11.04 21.01 7.70
CA GLY A 162 11.20 22.36 8.24
C GLY A 162 12.58 22.62 8.87
N HIS A 163 13.52 21.67 8.76
CA HIS A 163 14.88 21.84 9.25
C HIS A 163 15.70 22.70 8.29
N PRO A 164 16.62 23.55 8.80
CA PRO A 164 17.51 24.33 7.96
C PRO A 164 18.44 23.41 7.17
N CYS A 165 18.61 23.68 5.89
CA CYS A 165 19.43 22.87 4.98
C CYS A 165 20.94 22.87 5.32
N SER A 166 21.40 23.74 6.23
CA SER A 166 22.82 23.97 6.48
C SER A 166 23.60 22.73 6.92
N ALA A 167 23.03 21.84 7.74
CA ALA A 167 23.76 20.67 8.24
C ALA A 167 23.95 19.56 7.19
N GLU A 168 22.91 19.25 6.41
CA GLU A 168 22.95 18.23 5.34
C GLU A 168 23.82 18.70 4.17
N LEU A 169 23.78 20.00 3.88
CA LEU A 169 24.43 20.58 2.72
C LEU A 169 25.94 20.75 2.90
N VAL A 170 26.47 20.88 4.12
CA VAL A 170 27.93 21.04 4.34
C VAL A 170 28.72 19.85 3.81
N GLY A 171 28.32 18.62 4.16
CA GLY A 171 29.00 17.41 3.67
C GLY A 171 28.82 17.22 2.16
N PHE A 172 27.62 17.48 1.65
CA PHE A 172 27.35 17.44 0.22
C PHE A 172 28.18 18.46 -0.57
N CYS A 173 28.26 19.70 -0.11
CA CYS A 173 29.03 20.77 -0.72
C CYS A 173 30.53 20.48 -0.74
N GLN A 174 31.08 19.87 0.33
CA GLN A 174 32.48 19.45 0.36
C GLN A 174 32.76 18.37 -0.68
N ASN A 175 31.96 17.31 -0.72
CA ASN A 175 32.11 16.25 -1.71
C ASN A 175 31.95 16.78 -3.14
N LEU A 176 30.95 17.64 -3.36
CA LEU A 176 30.69 18.27 -4.65
C LEU A 176 31.88 19.15 -5.08
N ARG A 177 32.46 19.92 -4.15
CA ARG A 177 33.66 20.73 -4.41
C ARG A 177 34.85 19.86 -4.84
N GLU A 178 35.12 18.77 -4.12
CA GLU A 178 36.22 17.85 -4.45
C GLU A 178 36.04 17.21 -5.82
N ASP A 179 34.84 16.70 -6.11
CA ASP A 179 34.50 16.09 -7.39
C ASP A 179 34.64 17.10 -8.56
N PHE A 180 34.11 18.31 -8.40
CA PHE A 180 34.23 19.35 -9.44
C PHE A 180 35.66 19.83 -9.61
N THR A 181 36.42 20.00 -8.54
CA THR A 181 37.83 20.45 -8.64
C THR A 181 38.66 19.41 -9.39
N LYS A 182 38.47 18.13 -9.08
CA LYS A 182 39.14 17.03 -9.79
C LYS A 182 38.75 17.01 -11.27
N PHE A 183 37.46 17.12 -11.56
CA PHE A 183 36.93 17.09 -12.91
C PHE A 183 37.35 18.30 -13.78
N LEU A 184 37.33 19.51 -13.22
CA LEU A 184 37.76 20.71 -13.93
C LEU A 184 39.26 20.67 -14.21
N ASN A 185 40.08 20.21 -13.26
CA ASN A 185 41.53 20.06 -13.45
C ASN A 185 41.86 19.06 -14.58
N THR A 186 41.10 17.98 -14.74
CA THR A 186 41.29 17.04 -15.86
C THR A 186 40.81 17.61 -17.19
N THR A 187 39.72 18.37 -17.18
CA THR A 187 39.08 18.87 -18.41
C THR A 187 39.78 20.10 -18.98
N TRP A 188 40.39 20.94 -18.13
CA TRP A 188 41.10 22.16 -18.55
C TRP A 188 42.57 21.95 -18.89
N GLY A 189 43.11 20.77 -18.63
CA GLY A 189 44.46 20.41 -19.08
C GLY A 189 44.58 20.32 -20.62
N ALA A 190 43.46 20.36 -21.35
CA ALA A 190 43.42 20.45 -22.80
C ALA A 190 43.20 21.92 -23.22
N GLU A 191 44.20 22.52 -23.87
CA GLU A 191 44.32 23.95 -24.22
C GLU A 191 43.31 24.48 -25.27
N ASP A 192 42.02 24.15 -25.19
CA ASP A 192 41.03 24.69 -26.14
C ASP A 192 40.24 25.88 -25.57
N ASN A 193 40.35 27.01 -26.27
CA ASN A 193 39.78 28.35 -26.02
C ASN A 193 38.24 28.43 -25.91
N ASN A 194 37.53 27.30 -25.86
CA ASN A 194 36.08 27.27 -25.82
C ASN A 194 35.60 26.88 -24.41
N ASN A 195 35.27 27.89 -23.59
CA ASN A 195 34.70 27.68 -22.25
C ASN A 195 33.27 27.11 -22.26
N LYS A 196 32.59 27.07 -23.42
CA LYS A 196 31.20 26.61 -23.59
C LYS A 196 30.97 25.10 -23.34
N PRO A 197 31.78 24.17 -23.90
CA PRO A 197 31.66 22.73 -23.60
C PRO A 197 31.85 22.39 -22.12
N VAL A 198 32.63 23.18 -21.37
CA VAL A 198 32.87 22.96 -19.94
C VAL A 198 31.58 23.07 -19.13
N PHE A 199 30.70 24.01 -19.46
CA PHE A 199 29.41 24.17 -18.78
C PHE A 199 28.50 22.98 -18.99
N SER A 200 28.32 22.54 -20.24
CA SER A 200 27.51 21.36 -20.53
C SER A 200 28.05 20.10 -19.87
N LEU A 201 29.38 19.91 -19.88
CA LEU A 201 30.00 18.75 -19.24
C LEU A 201 29.79 18.79 -17.70
N THR A 202 29.84 19.99 -17.11
CA THR A 202 29.58 20.22 -15.68
C THR A 202 28.11 19.94 -15.33
N ILE A 203 27.16 20.39 -16.15
CA ILE A 203 25.72 20.16 -15.93
C ILE A 203 25.37 18.68 -16.11
N VAL A 204 25.92 18.00 -17.12
CA VAL A 204 25.75 16.55 -17.28
C VAL A 204 26.27 15.82 -16.04
N ARG A 205 27.43 16.23 -15.50
CA ARG A 205 27.97 15.64 -14.28
C ARG A 205 27.08 15.89 -13.06
N LEU A 206 26.44 17.06 -12.95
CA LEU A 206 25.45 17.35 -11.91
C LEU A 206 24.22 16.45 -12.02
N LEU A 207 23.74 16.20 -13.24
CA LEU A 207 22.63 15.29 -13.50
C LEU A 207 23.00 13.85 -13.14
N ASP A 208 24.22 13.40 -13.47
CA ASP A 208 24.73 12.08 -13.07
C ASP A 208 24.82 11.93 -11.54
N ILE A 209 25.28 12.98 -10.85
CA ILE A 209 25.32 13.02 -9.38
C ILE A 209 23.89 13.00 -8.83
N TRP A 210 22.94 13.67 -9.46
CA TRP A 210 21.55 13.69 -9.00
C TRP A 210 20.93 12.29 -9.06
N GLY A 211 21.17 11.55 -10.14
CA GLY A 211 20.90 10.12 -10.20
C GLY A 211 20.67 9.61 -11.62
N ASP A 212 20.49 8.29 -11.72
CA ASP A 212 20.33 7.61 -13.00
C ASP A 212 18.85 7.48 -13.42
N ILE A 213 18.58 7.86 -14.67
CA ILE A 213 17.25 7.78 -15.29
C ILE A 213 16.81 6.32 -15.45
N GLU A 214 17.72 5.37 -15.72
CA GLU A 214 17.36 3.95 -15.85
C GLU A 214 16.92 3.34 -14.51
N GLN A 215 17.59 3.75 -13.43
CA GLN A 215 17.17 3.39 -12.07
C GLN A 215 15.79 3.97 -11.77
N ASP A 216 15.51 5.23 -12.11
CA ASP A 216 14.19 5.82 -11.91
C ASP A 216 13.10 5.10 -12.72
N ILE A 217 13.38 4.69 -13.96
CA ILE A 217 12.44 3.91 -14.78
C ILE A 217 12.12 2.56 -14.10
N SER A 218 13.14 1.91 -13.52
CA SER A 218 12.93 0.68 -12.76
C SER A 218 12.06 0.89 -11.52
N GLN A 219 12.25 2.02 -10.81
CA GLN A 219 11.46 2.40 -9.65
C GLN A 219 10.01 2.73 -10.04
N VAL A 220 9.78 3.42 -11.16
CA VAL A 220 8.43 3.73 -11.66
C VAL A 220 7.62 2.47 -11.98
N LYS A 221 8.27 1.40 -12.45
CA LYS A 221 7.60 0.11 -12.69
C LYS A 221 7.08 -0.52 -11.39
N GLN A 222 7.77 -0.29 -10.28
CA GLN A 222 7.43 -0.84 -8.98
C GLN A 222 6.49 0.08 -8.18
N PHE A 223 6.71 1.39 -8.27
CA PHE A 223 6.02 2.41 -7.49
C PHE A 223 5.57 3.56 -8.38
N SER A 224 4.25 3.74 -8.51
CA SER A 224 3.69 4.81 -9.36
C SER A 224 4.03 6.22 -8.87
N ASP A 225 4.42 6.41 -7.61
CA ASP A 225 4.73 7.72 -7.03
C ASP A 225 6.12 8.24 -7.42
N TRP A 226 7.00 7.37 -7.94
CA TRP A 226 8.30 7.78 -8.47
C TRP A 226 8.20 8.52 -9.82
N LYS A 227 7.01 8.55 -10.43
CA LYS A 227 6.77 9.22 -11.71
C LYS A 227 7.08 10.72 -11.65
N ASP A 228 6.81 11.38 -10.54
CA ASP A 228 7.08 12.81 -10.36
C ASP A 228 8.58 13.12 -10.37
N VAL A 229 9.39 12.28 -9.70
CA VAL A 229 10.86 12.37 -9.66
C VAL A 229 11.43 12.18 -11.07
N LEU A 230 11.02 11.10 -11.76
CA LEU A 230 11.45 10.81 -13.12
C LEU A 230 11.10 11.96 -14.08
N SER A 231 9.87 12.47 -13.98
CA SER A 231 9.38 13.56 -14.84
C SER A 231 10.19 14.83 -14.67
N LEU A 232 10.53 15.19 -13.42
CA LEU A 232 11.36 16.35 -13.14
C LEU A 232 12.76 16.19 -13.75
N ARG A 233 13.41 15.04 -13.54
CA ARG A 233 14.74 14.76 -14.06
C ARG A 233 14.77 14.79 -15.59
N LEU A 234 13.74 14.24 -16.23
CA LEU A 234 13.58 14.27 -17.69
C LEU A 234 13.42 15.70 -18.23
N ILE A 235 12.62 16.55 -17.58
CA ILE A 235 12.49 17.97 -17.98
C ILE A 235 13.84 18.68 -17.91
N VAL A 236 14.58 18.55 -16.81
CA VAL A 236 15.87 19.23 -16.63
C VAL A 236 16.91 18.74 -17.63
N THR A 237 16.93 17.42 -17.89
CA THR A 237 17.80 16.82 -18.91
C THR A 237 17.45 17.36 -20.30
N PHE A 238 16.16 17.43 -20.64
CA PHE A 238 15.72 17.97 -21.92
C PHE A 238 16.00 19.47 -22.05
N LEU A 239 15.88 20.23 -20.96
CA LEU A 239 16.27 21.65 -20.90
C LEU A 239 17.76 21.84 -21.20
N GLU A 240 18.65 21.00 -20.65
CA GLU A 240 20.09 21.05 -20.96
C GLU A 240 20.39 20.69 -22.41
N LEU A 241 19.73 19.66 -22.96
CA LEU A 241 19.88 19.30 -24.38
C LEU A 241 19.44 20.46 -25.29
N ASN A 242 18.36 21.17 -24.95
CA ASN A 242 17.93 22.35 -25.69
C ASN A 242 18.99 23.47 -25.64
N HIS A 243 19.66 23.67 -24.50
CA HIS A 243 20.74 24.65 -24.39
C HIS A 243 21.94 24.27 -25.24
N GLN A 244 22.32 22.99 -25.27
CA GLN A 244 23.42 22.48 -26.11
C GLN A 244 23.16 22.73 -27.60
N LEU A 245 21.92 22.51 -28.05
CA LEU A 245 21.55 22.72 -29.45
C LEU A 245 21.57 24.20 -29.85
N SER A 246 21.14 25.10 -28.95
CA SER A 246 21.13 26.55 -29.20
C SER A 246 22.53 27.13 -29.39
N GLU A 247 23.52 26.60 -28.67
CA GLU A 247 24.88 27.12 -28.72
C GLU A 247 25.71 26.67 -29.92
N LEU A 248 25.54 25.41 -30.36
CA LEU A 248 26.24 24.87 -31.51
C LEU A 248 25.23 24.11 -32.38
N PRO A 249 24.60 24.79 -33.36
CA PRO A 249 23.67 24.14 -34.29
C PRO A 249 24.31 22.97 -35.05
N SER A 250 25.64 22.99 -35.22
CA SER A 250 26.43 21.90 -35.82
C SER A 250 26.54 20.64 -34.94
N ILE A 251 26.23 20.71 -33.63
CA ILE A 251 26.10 19.51 -32.77
C ILE A 251 24.81 18.78 -33.10
N GLY A 252 23.76 19.49 -33.54
CA GLY A 252 22.49 18.89 -33.95
C GLY A 252 22.61 17.91 -35.13
N THR A 253 23.68 18.02 -35.93
CA THR A 253 23.96 17.13 -37.06
C THR A 253 24.85 15.93 -36.70
N GLN A 254 25.37 15.86 -35.47
CA GLN A 254 26.10 14.70 -34.98
C GLN A 254 25.11 13.58 -34.64
N ALA A 255 25.35 12.38 -35.18
CA ALA A 255 24.50 11.20 -34.97
C ALA A 255 24.28 10.90 -33.48
N ASP A 256 25.34 10.98 -32.67
CA ASP A 256 25.29 10.70 -31.23
C ASP A 256 24.40 11.69 -30.44
N PHE A 257 24.39 12.96 -30.85
CA PHE A 257 23.53 13.97 -30.21
C PHE A 257 22.08 13.80 -30.62
N HIS A 258 21.85 13.51 -31.91
CA HIS A 258 20.51 13.28 -32.43
C HIS A 258 19.84 12.07 -31.77
N GLU A 259 20.60 10.99 -31.53
CA GLU A 259 20.15 9.82 -30.78
C GLU A 259 19.76 10.19 -29.34
N LYS A 260 20.63 10.91 -28.61
CA LYS A 260 20.35 11.39 -27.25
C LYS A 260 19.11 12.27 -27.18
N TRP A 261 18.95 13.16 -28.16
CA TRP A 261 17.79 14.04 -28.28
C TRP A 261 16.49 13.27 -28.44
N ILE A 262 16.44 12.35 -29.42
CA ILE A 262 15.26 11.52 -29.69
C ILE A 262 14.91 10.69 -28.46
N HIS A 263 15.91 10.08 -27.80
CA HIS A 263 15.66 9.31 -26.59
C HIS A 263 15.09 10.17 -25.46
N ALA A 264 15.66 11.33 -25.18
CA ALA A 264 15.14 12.23 -24.15
C ALA A 264 13.70 12.67 -24.45
N LEU A 265 13.42 13.03 -25.71
CA LEU A 265 12.10 13.42 -26.16
C LEU A 265 11.09 12.27 -26.02
N SER A 266 11.46 11.05 -26.43
CA SER A 266 10.60 9.87 -26.31
C SER A 266 10.30 9.49 -24.86
N ARG A 267 11.28 9.61 -23.97
CA ARG A 267 11.12 9.32 -22.53
C ARG A 267 10.22 10.35 -21.88
N LEU A 268 10.35 11.62 -22.27
CA LEU A 268 9.49 12.69 -21.78
C LEU A 268 8.05 12.53 -22.29
N ALA A 269 7.86 12.16 -23.56
CA ALA A 269 6.54 11.83 -24.10
C ALA A 269 5.89 10.65 -23.35
N PHE A 270 6.68 9.62 -23.03
CA PHE A 270 6.21 8.50 -22.22
C PHE A 270 5.86 8.92 -20.79
N ALA A 271 6.66 9.78 -20.16
CA ALA A 271 6.38 10.31 -18.83
C ALA A 271 5.06 11.09 -18.79
N GLN A 272 4.76 11.87 -19.84
CA GLN A 272 3.49 12.58 -19.97
C GLN A 272 2.28 11.66 -20.03
N LEU A 273 2.39 10.56 -20.77
CA LEU A 273 1.32 9.56 -20.84
C LEU A 273 1.11 8.85 -19.49
N LEU A 274 2.15 8.75 -18.68
CA LEU A 274 2.09 8.11 -17.36
C LEU A 274 1.61 9.02 -16.23
N LEU A 275 1.72 10.34 -16.39
CA LEU A 275 1.54 11.32 -15.32
C LEU A 275 0.69 12.52 -15.79
N GLU A 276 -0.55 12.56 -15.31
CA GLU A 276 -1.51 13.62 -15.63
C GLU A 276 -1.02 15.01 -15.20
N THR A 277 -0.35 15.11 -14.04
CA THR A 277 0.17 16.39 -13.54
C THR A 277 1.22 17.00 -14.46
N LEU A 278 2.08 16.15 -15.05
CA LEU A 278 3.05 16.58 -16.05
C LEU A 278 2.35 17.01 -17.34
N GLN A 279 1.36 16.25 -17.80
CA GLN A 279 0.58 16.61 -18.99
C GLN A 279 -0.13 17.96 -18.84
N ASP A 280 -0.79 18.19 -17.71
CA ASP A 280 -1.47 19.46 -17.44
C ASP A 280 -0.48 20.63 -17.42
N CYS A 281 0.64 20.49 -16.70
CA CYS A 281 1.67 21.51 -16.65
C CYS A 281 2.33 21.76 -18.01
N TRP A 282 2.47 20.72 -18.84
CA TRP A 282 3.02 20.84 -20.19
C TRP A 282 2.06 21.60 -21.10
N VAL A 283 0.77 21.25 -21.11
CA VAL A 283 -0.26 21.93 -21.92
C VAL A 283 -0.38 23.40 -21.53
N GLU A 284 -0.40 23.69 -20.23
CA GLU A 284 -0.50 25.05 -19.69
C GLU A 284 0.66 25.96 -20.11
N ASN A 285 1.90 25.44 -20.07
CA ASN A 285 3.09 26.28 -20.24
C ASN A 285 3.70 26.25 -21.64
N ILE A 286 3.47 25.18 -22.41
CA ILE A 286 4.07 24.98 -23.73
C ILE A 286 3.03 25.17 -24.85
N HIS A 287 1.89 24.49 -24.78
CA HIS A 287 0.88 24.55 -25.85
C HIS A 287 0.07 25.86 -25.83
N LEU A 288 -0.37 26.31 -24.66
CA LEU A 288 -1.12 27.56 -24.50
C LEU A 288 -0.29 28.80 -24.84
N LYS A 289 1.01 28.79 -24.48
CA LYS A 289 1.94 29.88 -24.79
C LYS A 289 2.20 30.00 -26.29
N LEU A 290 2.31 28.86 -26.99
CA LEU A 290 2.44 28.78 -28.46
C LEU A 290 1.17 29.29 -29.19
N ASN A 291 -0.02 28.87 -28.74
CA ASN A 291 -1.30 29.29 -29.31
C ASN A 291 -1.62 30.77 -29.09
N LEU A 292 -1.07 31.41 -28.04
CA LEU A 292 -1.18 32.85 -27.85
C LEU A 292 -0.29 33.64 -28.83
N THR A 293 0.86 33.10 -29.22
CA THR A 293 1.80 33.76 -30.13
C THR A 293 1.42 33.62 -31.61
N ASN A 294 0.71 32.56 -32.01
CA ASN A 294 0.29 32.34 -33.40
C ASN A 294 -1.21 32.01 -33.45
N SER A 295 -1.96 32.77 -34.25
CA SER A 295 -3.41 32.65 -34.45
C SER A 295 -3.82 31.40 -35.25
N LEU A 296 -3.41 30.20 -34.85
CA LEU A 296 -3.87 28.95 -35.47
C LEU A 296 -4.13 27.90 -34.41
N LYS A 297 -5.36 27.39 -34.38
CA LYS A 297 -5.79 26.27 -33.51
C LYS A 297 -4.98 25.03 -33.89
N VAL A 298 -3.92 24.74 -33.13
CA VAL A 298 -3.31 23.41 -33.12
C VAL A 298 -4.22 22.54 -32.26
N ASP A 299 -4.84 21.55 -32.90
CA ASP A 299 -5.62 20.53 -32.20
C ASP A 299 -4.75 19.85 -31.15
N ALA A 300 -5.27 19.75 -29.93
CA ALA A 300 -4.57 19.24 -28.75
C ALA A 300 -4.47 17.71 -28.82
N TYR A 301 -3.58 17.18 -29.66
CA TYR A 301 -3.21 15.77 -29.62
C TYR A 301 -2.17 15.53 -28.53
N VAL A 302 -2.18 14.31 -27.97
CA VAL A 302 -1.17 13.82 -27.03
C VAL A 302 0.20 13.86 -27.71
N PHE A 303 1.09 14.71 -27.19
CA PHE A 303 2.45 14.98 -27.66
C PHE A 303 2.59 15.30 -29.15
N ASP A 304 2.27 16.54 -29.55
CA ASP A 304 2.79 17.05 -30.81
C ASP A 304 4.28 17.37 -30.64
N SER A 305 5.14 16.51 -31.21
CA SER A 305 6.58 16.71 -31.23
C SER A 305 7.03 17.76 -32.24
N ALA A 306 6.14 18.21 -33.14
CA ALA A 306 6.44 19.18 -34.20
C ALA A 306 7.13 20.47 -33.72
N PRO A 307 6.73 21.09 -32.58
CA PRO A 307 7.39 22.31 -32.08
C PRO A 307 8.83 22.07 -31.62
N TRP A 308 9.21 20.82 -31.37
CA TRP A 308 10.51 20.39 -30.81
C TRP A 308 11.39 19.64 -31.82
N GLN A 309 10.99 19.60 -33.09
CA GLN A 309 11.81 18.99 -34.14
C GLN A 309 13.04 19.86 -34.42
N ILE A 310 14.17 19.20 -34.68
CA ILE A 310 15.39 19.88 -35.13
C ILE A 310 15.20 20.18 -36.63
N PRO A 311 15.26 21.45 -37.07
CA PRO A 311 15.03 21.79 -38.45
C PRO A 311 16.09 21.15 -39.35
N ALA A 312 15.65 20.41 -40.37
CA ALA A 312 16.52 20.05 -41.48
C ALA A 312 16.87 21.33 -42.26
N SER A 313 18.12 21.42 -42.72
CA SER A 313 18.80 22.59 -43.31
C SER A 313 18.04 23.42 -44.37
N ASP A 314 16.88 22.98 -44.89
CA ASP A 314 16.23 23.59 -46.06
C ASP A 314 14.71 23.86 -45.91
N MET A 315 14.14 23.85 -44.70
CA MET A 315 12.74 24.28 -44.50
C MET A 315 12.61 25.46 -43.53
N VAL A 316 12.79 26.66 -44.07
CA VAL A 316 12.28 27.90 -43.47
C VAL A 316 10.77 27.93 -43.72
N GLY A 317 10.04 27.16 -42.92
CA GLY A 317 8.58 27.14 -42.86
C GLY A 317 8.10 27.69 -41.52
N THR A 318 7.03 28.47 -41.57
CA THR A 318 6.40 29.32 -40.56
C THR A 318 5.84 28.59 -39.31
N MET A 319 6.56 27.64 -38.72
CA MET A 319 6.23 27.08 -37.39
C MET A 319 7.11 27.73 -36.32
N ALA A 320 6.51 28.05 -35.16
CA ALA A 320 7.26 28.52 -34.01
C ALA A 320 8.09 27.36 -33.44
N ILE A 321 9.38 27.32 -33.79
CA ILE A 321 10.31 26.30 -33.31
C ILE A 321 10.70 26.64 -31.86
N LEU A 322 10.36 25.75 -30.92
CA LEU A 322 10.77 25.85 -29.52
C LEU A 322 12.18 25.30 -29.30
N THR A 323 12.63 24.42 -30.19
CA THR A 323 13.94 23.78 -30.19
C THR A 323 15.06 24.83 -30.14
N GLY A 324 15.77 24.93 -29.02
CA GLY A 324 16.89 25.85 -28.84
C GLY A 324 16.55 27.34 -28.82
N SER A 325 15.27 27.72 -28.70
CA SER A 325 14.82 29.12 -28.64
C SER A 325 14.56 29.61 -27.21
N GLN A 326 14.67 30.92 -26.99
CA GLN A 326 14.45 31.54 -25.67
C GLN A 326 13.04 31.30 -25.12
N THR A 327 12.04 31.23 -26.01
CA THR A 327 10.66 30.91 -25.65
C THR A 327 10.52 29.45 -25.21
N GLY A 328 11.23 28.52 -25.87
CA GLY A 328 11.30 27.11 -25.47
C GLY A 328 11.93 26.93 -24.09
N PHE A 329 13.04 27.61 -23.80
CA PHE A 329 13.69 27.57 -22.48
C PHE A 329 12.76 28.05 -21.37
N GLN A 330 12.09 29.19 -21.57
CA GLN A 330 11.18 29.72 -20.57
C GLN A 330 9.97 28.78 -20.38
N ALA A 331 9.41 28.23 -21.46
CA ALA A 331 8.29 27.30 -21.38
C ALA A 331 8.64 26.01 -20.62
N LEU A 332 9.85 25.47 -20.81
CA LEU A 332 10.34 24.31 -20.06
C LEU A 332 10.59 24.63 -18.59
N ARG A 333 11.14 25.81 -18.26
CA ARG A 333 11.30 26.26 -16.86
C ARG A 333 9.96 26.50 -16.17
N ASP A 334 9.01 27.11 -16.87
CA ASP A 334 7.65 27.30 -16.36
C ASP A 334 6.96 25.93 -16.11
N ALA A 335 7.13 24.97 -17.01
CA ALA A 335 6.63 23.60 -16.85
C ALA A 335 7.31 22.86 -15.67
N GLN A 336 8.63 23.01 -15.51
CA GLN A 336 9.37 22.46 -14.37
C GLN A 336 8.86 23.01 -13.03
N ALA A 337 8.68 24.33 -12.94
CA ALA A 337 8.17 24.98 -11.74
C ALA A 337 6.73 24.56 -11.43
N CYS A 338 5.87 24.46 -12.46
CA CYS A 338 4.51 23.96 -12.33
C CYS A 338 4.48 22.52 -11.80
N LEU A 339 5.33 21.63 -12.35
CA LEU A 339 5.42 20.24 -11.92
C LEU A 339 5.79 20.17 -10.43
N LEU A 340 6.85 20.86 -10.01
CA LEU A 340 7.28 20.90 -8.60
C LEU A 340 6.17 21.45 -7.69
N ALA A 341 5.50 22.53 -8.10
CA ALA A 341 4.44 23.14 -7.33
C ALA A 341 3.23 22.22 -7.12
N ARG A 342 2.94 21.30 -8.05
CA ARG A 342 1.83 20.35 -7.96
C ARG A 342 2.23 19.01 -7.35
N ALA A 343 3.38 18.45 -7.73
CA ALA A 343 3.85 17.14 -7.29
C ALA A 343 4.17 17.11 -5.80
N VAL A 344 4.88 18.12 -5.29
CA VAL A 344 5.29 18.18 -3.87
C VAL A 344 4.09 18.13 -2.90
N PRO A 345 3.04 18.97 -3.03
CA PRO A 345 1.89 18.88 -2.14
C PRO A 345 1.06 17.61 -2.37
N ALA A 346 0.96 17.12 -3.62
CA ALA A 346 0.22 15.89 -3.92
C ALA A 346 0.86 14.67 -3.24
N LEU A 347 2.18 14.50 -3.35
CA LEU A 347 2.93 13.43 -2.69
C LEU A 347 2.83 13.53 -1.16
N LYS A 348 2.88 14.74 -0.60
CA LYS A 348 2.69 14.97 0.84
C LYS A 348 1.30 14.57 1.32
N LEU A 349 0.27 14.82 0.52
CA LEU A 349 -1.10 14.40 0.85
C LEU A 349 -1.23 12.88 0.78
N ARG A 350 -0.64 12.26 -0.26
CA ARG A 350 -0.66 10.82 -0.46
C ARG A 350 0.08 10.06 0.65
N SER A 351 1.27 10.51 1.04
CA SER A 351 2.03 9.90 2.14
C SER A 351 1.24 9.94 3.45
N ARG A 352 0.60 11.08 3.76
CA ARG A 352 -0.29 11.21 4.94
C ARG A 352 -1.48 10.27 4.87
N ALA A 353 -2.12 10.13 3.71
CA ALA A 353 -3.25 9.23 3.55
C ALA A 353 -2.85 7.76 3.76
N VAL A 354 -1.71 7.34 3.19
CA VAL A 354 -1.16 5.98 3.38
C VAL A 354 -0.78 5.75 4.85
N PHE A 355 -0.15 6.75 5.50
CA PHE A 355 0.19 6.67 6.92
C PHE A 355 -1.06 6.52 7.82
N LEU A 356 -2.12 7.29 7.58
CA LEU A 356 -3.37 7.17 8.34
C LEU A 356 -4.02 5.80 8.14
N LEU A 357 -4.04 5.28 6.91
CA LEU A 357 -4.57 3.95 6.63
C LEU A 357 -3.77 2.86 7.36
N LEU A 358 -2.44 2.94 7.30
CA LEU A 358 -1.53 2.04 8.03
C LEU A 358 -1.77 2.10 9.54
N SER A 359 -1.84 3.30 10.11
CA SER A 359 -2.09 3.50 11.53
C SER A 359 -3.40 2.85 11.97
N MET A 360 -4.49 3.04 11.21
CA MET A 360 -5.78 2.42 11.50
C MET A 360 -5.73 0.88 11.42
N ARG A 361 -5.02 0.33 10.43
CA ARG A 361 -4.83 -1.13 10.29
C ARG A 361 -4.03 -1.71 11.44
N ILE A 362 -2.94 -1.04 11.84
CA ILE A 362 -2.12 -1.42 12.99
C ILE A 362 -2.97 -1.36 14.26
N ALA A 363 -3.77 -0.30 14.47
CA ALA A 363 -4.66 -0.17 15.63
C ALA A 363 -5.74 -1.26 15.69
N LEU A 364 -6.32 -1.65 14.56
CA LEU A 364 -7.27 -2.77 14.49
C LEU A 364 -6.59 -4.10 14.79
N LEU A 365 -5.37 -4.30 14.28
CA LEU A 365 -4.58 -5.49 14.54
C LEU A 365 -4.21 -5.61 16.03
N THR A 366 -3.77 -4.52 16.67
CA THR A 366 -3.46 -4.52 18.10
C THR A 366 -4.69 -4.78 18.94
N LEU A 367 -5.84 -4.19 18.59
CA LEU A 367 -7.12 -4.46 19.26
C LEU A 367 -7.52 -5.93 19.14
N ALA A 368 -7.43 -6.52 17.96
CA ALA A 368 -7.70 -7.95 17.75
C ALA A 368 -6.75 -8.85 18.56
N CYS A 369 -5.46 -8.49 18.61
CA CYS A 369 -4.45 -9.17 19.41
C CYS A 369 -4.70 -9.07 20.93
N LEU A 370 -5.40 -8.03 21.40
CA LEU A 370 -5.77 -7.86 22.81
C LEU A 370 -7.08 -8.55 23.17
N ILE A 371 -8.10 -8.50 22.30
CA ILE A 371 -9.40 -9.14 22.54
C ILE A 371 -9.26 -10.66 22.60
N TYR A 372 -8.47 -11.24 21.69
CA TYR A 372 -8.30 -12.68 21.60
C TYR A 372 -7.82 -13.35 22.90
N PRO A 373 -6.70 -12.93 23.54
CA PRO A 373 -6.26 -13.50 24.82
C PRO A 373 -7.25 -13.22 25.94
N LEU A 374 -7.93 -12.07 25.94
CA LEU A 374 -8.96 -11.75 26.94
C LEU A 374 -10.11 -12.76 26.91
N VAL A 375 -10.59 -13.08 25.70
CA VAL A 375 -11.64 -14.07 25.46
C VAL A 375 -11.16 -15.49 25.84
N LEU A 376 -9.94 -15.87 25.45
CA LEU A 376 -9.37 -17.17 25.85
C LEU A 376 -9.24 -17.33 27.36
N MET A 377 -8.79 -16.29 28.07
CA MET A 377 -8.70 -16.29 29.53
C MET A 377 -10.08 -16.43 30.17
N SER A 378 -11.07 -15.73 29.62
CA SER A 378 -12.47 -15.82 30.07
C SER A 378 -13.04 -17.23 29.89
N PHE A 379 -12.80 -17.86 28.73
CA PHE A 379 -13.21 -19.24 28.49
C PHE A 379 -12.53 -20.24 29.42
N LYS A 380 -11.23 -20.05 29.70
CA LYS A 380 -10.50 -20.90 30.66
C LYS A 380 -11.10 -20.80 32.06
N GLN A 381 -11.42 -19.59 32.51
CA GLN A 381 -12.02 -19.39 33.83
C GLN A 381 -13.44 -19.98 33.91
N MET A 382 -14.26 -19.78 32.87
CA MET A 382 -15.62 -20.32 32.81
C MET A 382 -15.62 -21.86 32.79
N THR A 383 -14.74 -22.47 31.98
CA THR A 383 -14.63 -23.93 31.91
C THR A 383 -14.09 -24.53 33.22
N ALA A 384 -13.13 -23.88 33.88
CA ALA A 384 -12.64 -24.30 35.19
C ALA A 384 -13.75 -24.25 36.26
N TRP A 385 -14.58 -23.19 36.26
CA TRP A 385 -15.69 -23.07 37.18
C TRP A 385 -16.74 -24.18 36.97
N ILE A 386 -17.15 -24.43 35.72
CA ILE A 386 -18.11 -25.51 35.39
C ILE A 386 -17.58 -26.88 35.81
N GLN A 387 -16.29 -27.14 35.58
CA GLN A 387 -15.67 -28.40 35.98
C GLN A 387 -15.63 -28.59 37.50
N ASN A 388 -15.30 -27.53 38.24
CA ASN A 388 -15.34 -27.56 39.70
C ASN A 388 -16.76 -27.77 40.22
N TYR A 389 -17.75 -27.13 39.60
CA TYR A 389 -19.16 -27.33 39.92
C TYR A 389 -19.60 -28.78 39.68
N ALA A 390 -19.28 -29.35 38.52
CA ALA A 390 -19.58 -30.75 38.20
C ALA A 390 -18.91 -31.74 39.17
N ARG A 391 -17.67 -31.45 39.60
CA ARG A 391 -16.95 -32.24 40.61
C ARG A 391 -17.67 -32.19 41.96
N SER A 392 -18.00 -30.99 42.43
CA SER A 392 -18.75 -30.79 43.69
C SER A 392 -20.11 -31.48 43.65
N LEU A 393 -20.84 -31.36 42.54
CA LEU A 393 -22.12 -32.04 42.36
C LEU A 393 -21.97 -33.56 42.45
N ARG A 394 -20.94 -34.12 41.80
CA ARG A 394 -20.64 -35.55 41.87
C ARG A 394 -20.37 -36.00 43.31
N GLU A 395 -19.49 -35.30 44.03
CA GLU A 395 -19.20 -35.58 45.44
C GLU A 395 -20.46 -35.57 46.30
N ARG A 396 -21.31 -34.54 46.14
CA ARG A 396 -22.59 -34.43 46.86
C ARG A 396 -23.57 -35.57 46.53
N THR A 397 -23.62 -36.02 45.27
CA THR A 397 -24.48 -37.16 44.90
C THR A 397 -23.95 -38.49 45.43
N GLU A 398 -22.63 -38.65 45.55
CA GLU A 398 -22.01 -39.83 46.15
C GLU A 398 -22.27 -39.87 47.67
N ASP A 399 -22.15 -38.73 48.36
CA ASP A 399 -22.49 -38.63 49.78
C ASP A 399 -23.98 -38.89 50.05
N LEU A 400 -24.87 -38.36 49.21
CA LEU A 400 -26.31 -38.65 49.28
C LEU A 400 -26.61 -40.14 49.07
N LYS A 401 -25.90 -40.81 48.16
CA LYS A 401 -26.03 -42.26 47.96
C LYS A 401 -25.57 -43.05 49.18
N ARG A 402 -24.45 -42.66 49.81
CA ARG A 402 -23.96 -43.28 51.05
C ARG A 402 -24.95 -43.10 52.20
N GLN A 403 -25.45 -41.88 52.41
CA GLN A 403 -26.45 -41.61 53.44
C GLN A 403 -27.74 -42.40 53.19
N ARG A 404 -28.18 -42.52 51.94
CA ARG A 404 -29.34 -43.33 51.57
C ARG A 404 -29.11 -44.81 51.89
N GLN A 405 -27.93 -45.36 51.60
CA GLN A 405 -27.60 -46.75 51.95
C GLN A 405 -27.60 -46.96 53.47
N LEU A 406 -27.02 -46.03 54.22
CA LEU A 406 -26.96 -46.11 55.68
C LEU A 406 -28.37 -46.06 56.31
N ALA A 407 -29.25 -45.19 55.79
CA ALA A 407 -30.64 -45.15 56.22
C ALA A 407 -31.42 -46.43 55.87
N GLU A 408 -31.15 -47.03 54.71
CA GLU A 408 -31.73 -48.33 54.32
C GLU A 408 -31.25 -49.47 55.23
N ASP A 409 -29.96 -49.48 55.60
CA ASP A 409 -29.39 -50.48 56.52
C ASP A 409 -29.97 -50.35 57.93
N LEU A 410 -30.08 -49.13 58.46
CA LEU A 410 -30.72 -48.87 59.76
C LEU A 410 -32.19 -49.31 59.77
N LEU A 411 -32.92 -49.05 58.70
CA LEU A 411 -34.31 -49.48 58.57
C LEU A 411 -34.44 -51.01 58.59
N HIS A 412 -33.50 -51.73 57.99
CA HIS A 412 -33.45 -53.19 57.98
C HIS A 412 -32.99 -53.81 59.31
N GLN A 413 -32.31 -53.06 60.18
CA GLN A 413 -32.02 -53.49 61.54
C GLN A 413 -33.26 -53.40 62.45
N MET A 414 -34.14 -52.42 62.22
CA MET A 414 -35.35 -52.26 63.03
C MET A 414 -36.53 -53.11 62.56
N LEU A 415 -36.58 -53.49 61.29
CA LEU A 415 -37.74 -54.16 60.68
C LEU A 415 -37.30 -55.27 59.71
N PRO A 416 -38.01 -56.41 59.65
CA PRO A 416 -37.77 -57.45 58.65
C PRO A 416 -37.82 -56.88 57.23
N LYS A 417 -36.95 -57.39 56.33
CA LYS A 417 -36.79 -56.85 54.97
C LYS A 417 -38.10 -56.80 54.16
N SER A 418 -39.04 -57.72 54.42
CA SER A 418 -40.37 -57.75 53.80
C SER A 418 -41.23 -56.54 54.22
N VAL A 419 -41.26 -56.24 55.51
CA VAL A 419 -42.06 -55.15 56.12
C VAL A 419 -41.49 -53.78 55.76
N ALA A 420 -40.17 -53.60 55.84
CA ALA A 420 -39.51 -52.35 55.46
C ALA A 420 -39.76 -51.98 53.97
N LYS A 421 -39.81 -53.00 53.09
CA LYS A 421 -40.06 -52.81 51.66
C LYS A 421 -41.53 -52.47 51.36
N GLN A 422 -42.49 -52.99 52.13
CA GLN A 422 -43.90 -52.63 52.05
C GLN A 422 -44.15 -51.20 52.56
N LEU A 423 -43.53 -50.81 53.68
CA LEU A 423 -43.61 -49.45 54.23
C LEU A 423 -43.03 -48.40 53.27
N ARG A 424 -41.92 -48.71 52.60
CA ARG A 424 -41.31 -47.84 51.57
C ARG A 424 -42.24 -47.60 50.36
N GLN A 425 -43.11 -48.56 50.05
CA GLN A 425 -44.11 -48.43 48.99
C GLN A 425 -45.42 -47.79 49.49
N GLN A 426 -45.45 -47.26 50.72
CA GLN A 426 -46.68 -46.78 51.38
C GLN A 426 -47.81 -47.82 51.41
N LYS A 427 -47.48 -49.12 51.44
CA LYS A 427 -48.49 -50.18 51.62
C LYS A 427 -48.73 -50.40 53.10
N TYR A 428 -50.00 -50.49 53.47
CA TYR A 428 -50.42 -50.77 54.84
C TYR A 428 -49.94 -52.18 55.23
N VAL A 429 -49.24 -52.28 56.36
CA VAL A 429 -48.75 -53.56 56.91
C VAL A 429 -49.79 -54.04 57.92
N GLU A 430 -50.46 -55.15 57.62
CA GLU A 430 -51.39 -55.79 58.56
C GLU A 430 -50.60 -56.57 59.62
N ALA A 431 -51.10 -56.57 60.86
CA ALA A 431 -50.45 -57.26 61.96
C ALA A 431 -50.64 -58.79 61.82
N GLU A 432 -49.57 -59.52 61.53
CA GLU A 432 -49.58 -60.98 61.54
C GLU A 432 -49.44 -61.50 62.99
N SER A 433 -50.36 -62.38 63.40
CA SER A 433 -50.27 -63.12 64.66
C SER A 433 -49.41 -64.37 64.46
N TYR A 434 -48.30 -64.46 65.20
CA TYR A 434 -47.46 -65.66 65.24
C TYR A 434 -47.75 -66.43 66.53
N GLU A 435 -48.75 -67.30 66.51
CA GLU A 435 -48.93 -68.32 67.56
C GLU A 435 -47.98 -69.50 67.31
N LYS A 436 -47.33 -70.00 68.38
CA LYS A 436 -46.44 -71.16 68.35
C LYS A 436 -47.17 -72.43 68.75
#